data_AF-A0A535I9P2-F1
#
_entry.id   AF-A0A535I9P2-F1
#
_cell.length_a   1.000
_cell.length_b   1.000
_cell.length_c   1.000
_cell.angle_alpha   90.00
_cell.angle_beta   90.00
_cell.angle_gamma   90.00
#
_symmetry.space_group_name_H-M   'P 1'
#
loop_
_entity.id
_entity.type
_entity.pdbx_description
1 polymer ?
#
loop_
_entity_poly.entity_id
_entity_poly.type
_entity_poly.pdbx_seq_one_letter_code
_entity_poly.pdbx_strand_id
1 'polypeptide(L)'
;MSVAAGSAVQQRREARLERRRGRIADAALALFATRGYTVTSVDEIVARAKVSKSAFYEFFESKEHCFREILAEEGGELIHDVLATAATGHDHHERLRRGITRFVVSCFERSDVARLLIVESVGLSEDVERVRHELQSRFADAVAEEVRHALTHDPFFADKDPAVFGRAVVGAVSDVVGYYLTHPGVDAASLAESLCKIFSP
;
A
#
# COMPACT_ATOMS: atom_id res chain seq x y z
N MET A 1 14.01 -9.64 -41.59
CA MET A 1 14.71 -10.27 -40.45
C MET A 1 15.51 -9.31 -39.57
N SER A 2 15.87 -8.08 -40.02
CA SER A 2 16.67 -7.13 -39.22
C SER A 2 15.90 -6.43 -38.08
N VAL A 3 14.60 -6.14 -38.26
CA VAL A 3 13.76 -5.43 -37.27
C VAL A 3 13.49 -6.26 -36.00
N ALA A 4 13.36 -7.60 -36.14
CA ALA A 4 13.09 -8.51 -35.02
C ALA A 4 14.31 -8.74 -34.10
N ALA A 5 15.54 -8.58 -34.62
CA ALA A 5 16.76 -8.66 -33.81
C ALA A 5 16.97 -7.38 -32.99
N GLY A 6 16.61 -6.22 -33.54
CA GLY A 6 16.65 -4.93 -32.83
C GLY A 6 15.66 -4.85 -31.66
N SER A 7 14.45 -5.40 -31.82
CA SER A 7 13.46 -5.46 -30.74
C SER A 7 13.88 -6.41 -29.60
N ALA A 8 14.48 -7.55 -29.92
CA ALA A 8 14.95 -8.51 -28.90
C ALA A 8 16.12 -7.97 -28.06
N VAL A 9 17.05 -7.20 -28.65
CA VAL A 9 18.16 -6.56 -27.92
C VAL A 9 17.64 -5.45 -27.00
N GLN A 10 16.70 -4.65 -27.49
CA GLN A 10 16.06 -3.58 -26.70
C GLN A 10 15.28 -4.15 -25.51
N GLN A 11 14.46 -5.17 -25.73
CA GLN A 11 13.71 -5.86 -24.66
C GLN A 11 14.64 -6.45 -23.58
N ARG A 12 15.77 -7.05 -23.97
CA ARG A 12 16.74 -7.59 -23.01
C ARG A 12 17.40 -6.49 -22.17
N ARG A 13 17.63 -5.32 -22.76
CA ARG A 13 18.17 -4.14 -22.06
C ARG A 13 17.15 -3.62 -21.06
N GLU A 14 15.91 -3.42 -21.48
CA GLU A 14 14.80 -2.98 -20.61
C GLU A 14 14.60 -3.93 -19.44
N ALA A 15 14.50 -5.24 -19.69
CA ALA A 15 14.38 -6.24 -18.63
C ALA A 15 15.59 -6.26 -17.68
N ARG A 16 16.79 -5.87 -18.13
CA ARG A 16 17.96 -5.74 -17.27
C ARG A 16 17.91 -4.48 -16.41
N LEU A 17 17.41 -3.37 -16.95
CA LEU A 17 17.19 -2.13 -16.21
C LEU A 17 16.12 -2.35 -15.14
N GLU A 18 15.01 -2.98 -15.51
CA GLU A 18 13.90 -3.27 -14.59
C GLU A 18 14.35 -4.15 -13.42
N ARG A 19 15.04 -5.26 -13.71
CA ARG A 19 15.62 -6.11 -12.64
C ARG A 19 16.60 -5.35 -11.74
N ARG A 20 17.31 -4.36 -12.26
CA ARG A 20 18.26 -3.56 -11.47
C ARG A 20 17.51 -2.56 -10.59
N ARG A 21 16.51 -1.87 -11.14
CA ARG A 21 15.62 -0.96 -10.42
C ARG A 21 14.90 -1.71 -9.29
N GLY A 22 14.28 -2.85 -9.60
CA GLY A 22 13.61 -3.71 -8.61
C GLY A 22 14.53 -4.12 -7.46
N ARG A 23 15.75 -4.58 -7.75
CA ARG A 23 16.73 -4.92 -6.68
C ARG A 23 17.07 -3.76 -5.75
N ILE A 24 17.05 -2.53 -6.25
CA ILE A 24 17.28 -1.34 -5.43
C ILE A 24 16.04 -1.04 -4.59
N ALA A 25 14.85 -1.10 -5.19
CA ALA A 25 13.57 -0.93 -4.50
C ALA A 25 13.39 -1.96 -3.37
N ASP A 26 13.61 -3.26 -3.64
CA ASP A 26 13.53 -4.34 -2.64
C ASP A 26 14.49 -4.11 -1.47
N ALA A 27 15.72 -3.68 -1.78
CA ALA A 27 16.72 -3.39 -0.76
C ALA A 27 16.32 -2.19 0.10
N ALA A 28 15.80 -1.14 -0.55
CA ALA A 28 15.34 0.07 0.12
C ALA A 28 14.11 -0.20 0.99
N LEU A 29 13.08 -0.88 0.47
CA LEU A 29 11.89 -1.31 1.20
C LEU A 29 12.28 -2.08 2.47
N ALA A 30 13.12 -3.12 2.33
CA ALA A 30 13.56 -3.92 3.47
C ALA A 30 14.30 -3.08 4.53
N LEU A 31 15.14 -2.12 4.12
CA LEU A 31 15.87 -1.26 5.04
C LEU A 31 14.97 -0.22 5.71
N PHE A 32 14.08 0.45 4.96
CA PHE A 32 13.10 1.37 5.51
C PHE A 32 12.18 0.67 6.51
N ALA A 33 11.68 -0.53 6.16
CA ALA A 33 10.82 -1.31 7.03
C ALA A 33 11.52 -1.80 8.31
N THR A 34 12.83 -2.07 8.30
CA THR A 34 13.52 -2.64 9.48
C THR A 34 14.24 -1.60 10.33
N ARG A 35 14.74 -0.52 9.73
CA ARG A 35 15.58 0.49 10.40
C ARG A 35 14.97 1.89 10.41
N GLY A 36 13.91 2.10 9.62
CA GLY A 36 13.30 3.38 9.40
C GLY A 36 13.96 4.21 8.31
N TYR A 37 13.19 5.14 7.74
CA TYR A 37 13.66 6.01 6.66
C TYR A 37 14.85 6.88 7.07
N THR A 38 14.78 7.53 8.23
CA THR A 38 15.76 8.53 8.68
C THR A 38 17.16 7.93 8.83
N VAL A 39 17.24 6.73 9.41
CA VAL A 39 18.50 6.03 9.70
C VAL A 39 19.12 5.41 8.45
N THR A 40 18.31 5.03 7.47
CA THR A 40 18.78 4.34 6.26
C THR A 40 19.50 5.32 5.31
N SER A 41 20.68 4.94 4.84
CA SER A 41 21.47 5.70 3.85
C SER A 41 21.44 5.06 2.45
N VAL A 42 21.69 5.87 1.42
CA VAL A 42 21.84 5.36 0.03
C VAL A 42 22.97 4.34 -0.07
N ASP A 43 24.06 4.53 0.69
CA ASP A 43 25.22 3.63 0.67
C ASP A 43 24.86 2.23 1.21
N GLU A 44 24.03 2.15 2.24
CA GLU A 44 23.50 0.87 2.75
C GLU A 44 22.56 0.20 1.76
N ILE A 45 21.69 0.98 1.10
CA ILE A 45 20.78 0.48 0.06
C ILE A 45 21.57 -0.16 -1.08
N VAL A 46 22.55 0.55 -1.65
CA VAL A 46 23.31 0.03 -2.80
C VAL A 46 24.22 -1.13 -2.42
N ALA A 47 24.76 -1.14 -1.19
CA ALA A 47 25.50 -2.28 -0.66
C ALA A 47 24.62 -3.53 -0.56
N ARG A 48 23.41 -3.40 0.00
CA ARG A 48 22.42 -4.50 0.09
C ARG A 48 21.96 -4.96 -1.29
N ALA A 49 21.66 -4.02 -2.18
CA ALA A 49 21.26 -4.29 -3.55
C ALA A 49 22.41 -4.84 -4.41
N LYS A 50 23.67 -4.80 -3.94
CA LYS A 50 24.91 -5.12 -4.68
C LYS A 50 24.98 -4.40 -6.04
N VAL A 51 24.77 -3.09 -6.01
CA VAL A 51 24.91 -2.19 -7.17
C VAL A 51 25.82 -1.02 -6.80
N SER A 52 26.22 -0.22 -7.79
CA SER A 52 26.98 1.01 -7.53
C SER A 52 26.06 2.16 -7.09
N LYS A 53 26.62 3.15 -6.40
CA LYS A 53 25.92 4.39 -6.08
C LYS A 53 25.42 5.12 -7.34
N SER A 54 26.23 5.12 -8.40
CA SER A 54 25.83 5.67 -9.71
C SER A 54 24.61 4.94 -10.31
N ALA A 55 24.46 3.63 -10.07
CA ALA A 55 23.30 2.88 -10.54
C ALA A 55 22.03 3.22 -9.74
N PHE A 56 22.13 3.64 -8.48
CA PHE A 56 20.97 4.17 -7.74
C PHE A 56 20.47 5.47 -8.38
N TYR A 57 21.38 6.40 -8.62
CA TYR A 57 21.06 7.69 -9.22
C TYR A 57 20.69 7.61 -10.72
N GLU A 58 20.82 6.44 -11.34
CA GLU A 58 20.27 6.15 -12.68
C GLU A 58 18.73 6.06 -12.64
N PHE A 59 18.14 5.64 -11.51
CA PHE A 59 16.69 5.42 -11.37
C PHE A 59 16.02 6.34 -10.34
N PHE A 60 16.77 6.82 -9.34
CA PHE A 60 16.21 7.59 -8.25
C PHE A 60 17.02 8.85 -7.99
N GLU A 61 16.37 10.01 -8.10
CA GLU A 61 17.02 11.31 -7.91
C GLU A 61 17.51 11.50 -6.46
N SER A 62 16.82 10.90 -5.50
CA SER A 62 17.12 10.97 -4.08
C SER A 62 16.62 9.74 -3.32
N LYS A 63 17.00 9.62 -2.04
CA LYS A 63 16.44 8.61 -1.13
C LYS A 63 14.93 8.79 -0.96
N GLU A 64 14.46 10.04 -0.92
CA GLU A 64 13.04 10.37 -0.80
C GLU A 64 12.28 10.02 -2.07
N HIS A 65 12.85 10.32 -3.24
CA HIS A 65 12.27 9.89 -4.52
C HIS A 65 12.13 8.37 -4.57
N CYS A 66 13.16 7.63 -4.14
CA CYS A 66 13.09 6.17 -4.01
C CYS A 66 11.97 5.71 -3.05
N PHE A 67 11.85 6.33 -1.89
CA PHE A 67 10.79 6.02 -0.94
C PHE A 67 9.40 6.26 -1.53
N ARG A 68 9.19 7.41 -2.18
CA ARG A 68 7.90 7.78 -2.79
C ARG A 68 7.48 6.85 -3.91
N GLU A 69 8.41 6.48 -4.78
CA GLU A 69 8.16 5.52 -5.87
C GLU A 69 7.74 4.16 -5.31
N ILE A 70 8.48 3.63 -4.32
CA ILE A 70 8.12 2.37 -3.66
C ILE A 70 6.75 2.48 -2.97
N LEU A 71 6.49 3.58 -2.26
CA LEU A 71 5.22 3.82 -1.58
C LEU A 71 4.05 3.81 -2.57
N ALA A 72 4.20 4.49 -3.71
CA ALA A 72 3.17 4.60 -4.74
C ALA A 72 2.92 3.25 -5.43
N GLU A 73 3.97 2.52 -5.79
CA GLU A 73 3.87 1.22 -6.44
C GLU A 73 3.25 0.17 -5.52
N GLU A 74 3.85 -0.04 -4.35
CA GLU A 74 3.42 -1.07 -3.40
C GLU A 74 2.04 -0.77 -2.80
N GLY A 75 1.78 0.50 -2.49
CA GLY A 75 0.46 0.95 -2.06
C GLY A 75 -0.58 0.82 -3.16
N GLY A 76 -0.21 1.12 -4.41
CA GLY A 76 -1.08 0.99 -5.57
C GLY A 76 -1.50 -0.45 -5.84
N GLU A 77 -0.55 -1.39 -5.77
CA GLU A 77 -0.82 -2.83 -5.90
C GLU A 77 -1.71 -3.35 -4.77
N LEU A 78 -1.43 -2.96 -3.53
CA LEU A 78 -2.26 -3.32 -2.37
C LEU A 78 -3.70 -2.81 -2.54
N ILE A 79 -3.89 -1.55 -2.95
CA ILE A 79 -5.22 -0.99 -3.22
C ILE A 79 -5.94 -1.80 -4.29
N HIS A 80 -5.27 -2.07 -5.42
CA HIS A 80 -5.87 -2.78 -6.52
C HIS A 80 -6.40 -4.15 -6.07
N ASP A 81 -5.58 -4.90 -5.34
CA ASP A 81 -5.90 -6.23 -4.85
C ASP A 81 -7.03 -6.25 -3.80
N VAL A 82 -7.03 -5.28 -2.88
CA VAL A 82 -8.12 -5.09 -1.91
C VAL A 82 -9.44 -4.75 -2.61
N LEU A 83 -9.44 -3.83 -3.57
CA LEU A 83 -10.63 -3.43 -4.31
C LEU A 83 -11.15 -4.56 -5.20
N ALA A 84 -10.26 -5.30 -5.87
CA ALA A 84 -10.62 -6.46 -6.66
C ALA A 84 -11.26 -7.56 -5.79
N THR A 85 -10.72 -7.81 -4.59
CA THR A 85 -11.28 -8.77 -3.64
C THR A 85 -12.64 -8.30 -3.11
N ALA A 86 -12.75 -7.02 -2.75
CA ALA A 86 -14.00 -6.42 -2.30
C ALA A 86 -15.12 -6.59 -3.34
N ALA A 87 -14.83 -6.32 -4.62
CA ALA A 87 -15.79 -6.42 -5.71
C ALA A 87 -16.41 -7.83 -5.91
N THR A 88 -15.83 -8.88 -5.32
CA THR A 88 -16.38 -10.24 -5.36
C THR A 88 -17.56 -10.47 -4.41
N GLY A 89 -17.84 -9.54 -3.49
CA GLY A 89 -18.96 -9.64 -2.55
C GLY A 89 -20.32 -9.37 -3.20
N HIS A 90 -21.34 -10.09 -2.74
CA HIS A 90 -22.68 -10.06 -3.32
C HIS A 90 -23.50 -8.83 -2.90
N ASP A 91 -23.22 -8.25 -1.73
CA ASP A 91 -23.88 -7.06 -1.20
C ASP A 91 -22.87 -6.05 -0.61
N HIS A 92 -23.35 -4.85 -0.26
CA HIS A 92 -22.52 -3.76 0.27
C HIS A 92 -21.75 -4.16 1.54
N HIS A 93 -22.41 -4.90 2.43
CA HIS A 93 -21.81 -5.37 3.67
C HIS A 93 -20.68 -6.36 3.41
N GLU A 94 -20.91 -7.34 2.53
CA GLU A 94 -19.93 -8.35 2.16
C GLU A 94 -18.74 -7.72 1.43
N ARG A 95 -18.96 -6.77 0.51
CA ARG A 95 -17.87 -6.04 -0.15
C ARG A 95 -17.00 -5.28 0.84
N LEU A 96 -17.60 -4.61 1.82
CA LEU A 96 -16.86 -3.92 2.88
C LEU A 96 -16.09 -4.90 3.78
N ARG A 97 -16.69 -6.02 4.18
CA ARG A 97 -16.02 -7.06 4.99
C ARG A 97 -14.84 -7.68 4.24
N ARG A 98 -15.01 -8.02 2.97
CA ARG A 98 -13.96 -8.57 2.11
C ARG A 98 -12.82 -7.58 1.92
N GLY A 99 -13.13 -6.30 1.69
CA GLY A 99 -12.13 -5.24 1.58
C GLY A 99 -11.31 -5.06 2.86
N ILE A 100 -11.98 -4.90 4.01
CA ILE A 100 -11.32 -4.78 5.32
C ILE A 100 -10.46 -6.01 5.61
N THR A 101 -11.02 -7.21 5.41
CA THR A 101 -10.30 -8.47 5.67
C THR A 101 -9.08 -8.59 4.78
N ARG A 102 -9.22 -8.30 3.48
CA ARG A 102 -8.09 -8.37 2.55
C ARG A 102 -6.99 -7.38 2.93
N PHE A 103 -7.34 -6.14 3.25
CA PHE A 103 -6.37 -5.13 3.66
C PHE A 103 -5.60 -5.58 4.90
N VAL A 104 -6.31 -5.99 5.95
CA VAL A 104 -5.69 -6.44 7.21
C VAL A 104 -4.78 -7.63 6.99
N VAL A 105 -5.24 -8.67 6.27
CA VAL A 105 -4.43 -9.86 5.98
C VAL A 105 -3.18 -9.49 5.18
N SER A 106 -3.32 -8.71 4.11
CA SER A 106 -2.19 -8.29 3.29
C SER A 106 -1.18 -7.44 4.06
N CYS A 107 -1.63 -6.61 5.02
CA CYS A 107 -0.72 -5.87 5.88
C CYS A 107 0.13 -6.77 6.80
N PHE A 108 -0.41 -7.91 7.24
CA PHE A 108 0.34 -8.86 8.06
C PHE A 108 1.24 -9.76 7.22
N GLU A 109 0.80 -10.17 6.02
CA GLU A 109 1.61 -10.94 5.06
C GLU A 109 2.80 -10.13 4.52
N ARG A 110 2.58 -8.82 4.32
CA ARG A 110 3.57 -7.87 3.79
C ARG A 110 3.81 -6.73 4.78
N SER A 111 4.26 -7.09 5.98
CA SER A 111 4.45 -6.14 7.09
C SER A 111 5.45 -5.02 6.78
N ASP A 112 6.39 -5.26 5.86
CA ASP A 112 7.33 -4.25 5.38
C ASP A 112 6.63 -3.13 4.59
N VAL A 113 5.77 -3.50 3.64
CA VAL A 113 4.92 -2.57 2.89
C VAL A 113 3.94 -1.87 3.82
N ALA A 114 3.31 -2.60 4.74
CA ALA A 114 2.38 -2.02 5.70
C ALA A 114 3.06 -0.97 6.60
N ARG A 115 4.26 -1.26 7.09
CA ARG A 115 5.04 -0.31 7.91
C ARG A 115 5.45 0.92 7.10
N LEU A 116 5.80 0.76 5.82
CA LEU A 116 6.06 1.88 4.93
C LEU A 116 4.82 2.78 4.77
N LEU A 117 3.67 2.17 4.48
CA LEU A 117 2.40 2.86 4.22
C LEU A 117 1.82 3.57 5.44
N ILE A 118 1.88 2.92 6.61
CA ILE A 118 1.14 3.35 7.81
C ILE A 118 2.04 4.09 8.81
N VAL A 119 3.34 3.80 8.87
CA VAL A 119 4.24 4.31 9.91
C VAL A 119 5.29 5.25 9.34
N GLU A 120 6.12 4.77 8.41
CA GLU A 120 7.30 5.53 7.94
C GLU A 120 6.94 6.71 7.03
N SER A 121 5.78 6.67 6.37
CA SER A 121 5.30 7.74 5.51
C SER A 121 4.79 8.96 6.29
N VAL A 122 4.37 8.76 7.56
CA VAL A 122 3.66 9.78 8.34
C VAL A 122 4.58 10.92 8.74
N GLY A 123 4.25 12.12 8.30
CA GLY A 123 4.97 13.35 8.62
C GLY A 123 6.38 13.40 8.01
N LEU A 124 6.69 12.55 7.03
CA LEU A 124 8.03 12.45 6.47
C LEU A 124 8.40 13.67 5.62
N SER A 125 7.53 14.02 4.67
CA SER A 125 7.62 15.23 3.84
C SER A 125 6.26 15.52 3.20
N GLU A 126 6.03 16.73 2.70
CA GLU A 126 4.78 17.07 1.98
C GLU A 126 4.55 16.19 0.75
N ASP A 127 5.62 15.84 0.04
CA ASP A 127 5.56 15.03 -1.16
C ASP A 127 5.23 13.56 -0.86
N VAL A 128 5.74 13.03 0.25
CA VAL A 128 5.40 11.68 0.73
C VAL A 128 3.98 11.65 1.27
N GLU A 129 3.59 12.66 2.04
CA GLU A 129 2.24 12.82 2.57
C GLU A 129 1.20 12.93 1.46
N ARG A 130 1.53 13.58 0.34
CA ARG A 130 0.66 13.63 -0.84
C ARG A 130 0.38 12.23 -1.40
N VAL A 131 1.42 11.42 -1.61
CA VAL A 131 1.26 10.03 -2.08
C VAL A 131 0.45 9.21 -1.07
N ARG A 132 0.76 9.33 0.24
CA ARG A 132 0.03 8.65 1.31
C ARG A 132 -1.47 9.00 1.30
N HIS A 133 -1.80 10.29 1.19
CA HIS A 133 -3.18 10.76 1.13
C HIS A 133 -3.90 10.33 -0.15
N GLU A 134 -3.23 10.32 -1.30
CA GLU A 134 -3.81 9.82 -2.55
C GLU A 134 -4.20 8.33 -2.43
N LEU A 135 -3.32 7.51 -1.86
CA LEU A 135 -3.58 6.10 -1.60
C LEU A 135 -4.75 5.90 -0.63
N GLN A 136 -4.78 6.65 0.48
CA GLN A 136 -5.87 6.58 1.45
C GLN A 136 -7.20 7.09 0.88
N SER A 137 -7.18 8.13 0.03
CA SER A 137 -8.39 8.65 -0.63
C SER A 137 -9.01 7.60 -1.53
N ARG A 138 -8.22 6.85 -2.30
CA ARG A 138 -8.73 5.79 -3.17
C ARG A 138 -9.51 4.72 -2.40
N PHE A 139 -9.04 4.34 -1.21
CA PHE A 139 -9.80 3.45 -0.33
C PHE A 139 -11.07 4.11 0.21
N ALA A 140 -10.95 5.34 0.73
CA ALA A 140 -12.07 6.06 1.33
C ALA A 140 -13.19 6.33 0.31
N ASP A 141 -12.84 6.66 -0.93
CA ASP A 141 -13.77 6.94 -2.02
C ASP A 141 -14.52 5.67 -2.45
N ALA A 142 -13.83 4.52 -2.49
CA ALA A 142 -14.46 3.23 -2.76
C ALA A 142 -15.47 2.85 -1.66
N VAL A 143 -15.10 3.02 -0.38
CA VAL A 143 -16.02 2.78 0.74
C VAL A 143 -17.20 3.75 0.70
N ALA A 144 -16.95 5.03 0.39
CA ALA A 144 -18.01 6.03 0.27
C ALA A 144 -18.99 5.70 -0.86
N GLU A 145 -18.52 5.12 -1.97
CA GLU A 145 -19.40 4.67 -3.06
C GLU A 145 -20.30 3.51 -2.63
N GLU A 146 -19.74 2.52 -1.91
CA GLU A 146 -20.54 1.44 -1.35
C GLU A 146 -21.64 1.96 -0.40
N VAL A 147 -21.30 2.91 0.46
CA VAL A 147 -22.27 3.54 1.37
C VAL A 147 -23.34 4.29 0.58
N ARG A 148 -22.97 5.08 -0.45
CA ARG A 148 -23.91 5.81 -1.31
C ARG A 148 -24.96 4.89 -1.93
N HIS A 149 -24.55 3.73 -2.43
CA HIS A 149 -25.47 2.75 -3.01
C HIS A 149 -26.37 2.08 -1.96
N ALA A 150 -25.89 1.94 -0.72
CA ALA A 150 -26.61 1.31 0.36
C ALA A 150 -27.62 2.24 1.08
N LEU A 151 -27.47 3.57 0.98
CA LEU A 151 -28.26 4.56 1.75
C LEU A 151 -29.77 4.31 1.75
N THR A 152 -30.35 3.92 0.62
CA THR A 152 -31.81 3.77 0.48
C THR A 152 -32.32 2.36 0.78
N HIS A 153 -31.42 1.40 0.96
CA HIS A 153 -31.75 -0.04 1.04
C HIS A 153 -31.30 -0.68 2.33
N ASP A 154 -30.43 -0.01 3.09
CA ASP A 154 -29.80 -0.56 4.28
C ASP A 154 -29.94 0.38 5.49
N PRO A 155 -30.67 -0.03 6.55
CA PRO A 155 -30.84 0.77 7.76
C PRO A 155 -29.53 1.10 8.46
N PHE A 156 -28.48 0.27 8.33
CA PHE A 156 -27.18 0.57 8.91
C PHE A 156 -26.56 1.79 8.23
N PHE A 157 -26.65 1.91 6.91
CA PHE A 157 -26.01 3.01 6.17
C PHE A 157 -26.87 4.28 6.04
N ALA A 158 -28.18 4.19 6.22
CA ALA A 158 -29.15 5.24 5.89
C ALA A 158 -28.89 6.64 6.49
N ASP A 159 -28.23 6.72 7.66
CA ASP A 159 -27.95 7.97 8.38
C ASP A 159 -26.49 8.46 8.25
N LYS A 160 -25.66 7.76 7.47
CA LYS A 160 -24.22 8.02 7.41
C LYS A 160 -23.89 9.01 6.30
N ASP A 161 -23.02 9.97 6.60
CA ASP A 161 -22.34 10.71 5.54
C ASP A 161 -21.32 9.78 4.86
N PRO A 162 -21.45 9.49 3.56
CA PRO A 162 -20.59 8.51 2.90
C PRO A 162 -19.10 8.89 2.91
N ALA A 163 -18.77 10.17 2.78
CA ALA A 163 -17.39 10.64 2.73
C ALA A 163 -16.73 10.59 4.12
N VAL A 164 -17.47 10.95 5.18
CA VAL A 164 -17.01 10.81 6.56
C VAL A 164 -16.86 9.34 6.93
N PHE A 165 -17.83 8.50 6.56
CA PHE A 165 -17.76 7.07 6.84
C PHE A 165 -16.57 6.40 6.16
N GLY A 166 -16.34 6.67 4.87
CA GLY A 166 -15.19 6.14 4.13
C GLY A 166 -13.86 6.52 4.78
N ARG A 167 -13.69 7.80 5.17
CA ARG A 167 -12.49 8.24 5.90
C ARG A 167 -12.35 7.61 7.27
N ALA A 168 -13.46 7.46 8.01
CA ALA A 168 -13.45 6.84 9.34
C ALA A 168 -13.03 5.37 9.28
N VAL A 169 -13.52 4.60 8.30
CA VAL A 169 -13.10 3.21 8.07
C VAL A 169 -11.60 3.15 7.80
N VAL A 170 -11.10 3.94 6.83
CA VAL A 170 -9.68 3.92 6.46
C VAL A 170 -8.79 4.32 7.64
N GLY A 171 -9.16 5.38 8.37
CA GLY A 171 -8.42 5.86 9.54
C GLY A 171 -8.36 4.80 10.64
N ALA A 172 -9.50 4.27 11.06
CA ALA A 172 -9.58 3.29 12.13
C ALA A 172 -8.86 1.97 11.78
N VAL A 173 -9.05 1.46 10.56
CA VAL A 173 -8.37 0.24 10.11
C VAL A 173 -6.85 0.46 10.04
N SER A 174 -6.39 1.58 9.49
CA SER A 174 -4.96 1.88 9.40
C SER A 174 -4.30 2.03 10.78
N ASP A 175 -4.96 2.75 11.70
CA ASP A 175 -4.47 2.97 13.07
C ASP A 175 -4.35 1.64 13.84
N VAL A 176 -5.43 0.85 13.85
CA VAL A 176 -5.48 -0.44 14.55
C VAL A 176 -4.45 -1.42 13.97
N VAL A 177 -4.31 -1.50 12.64
CA VAL A 177 -3.28 -2.33 11.99
C VAL A 177 -1.89 -1.84 12.37
N GLY A 178 -1.62 -0.53 12.28
CA GLY A 178 -0.33 0.06 12.66
C GLY A 178 0.06 -0.26 14.11
N TYR A 179 -0.91 -0.21 15.03
CA TYR A 179 -0.71 -0.60 16.43
C TYR A 179 -0.31 -2.08 16.55
N TYR A 180 -1.09 -3.00 15.98
CA TYR A 180 -0.86 -4.44 16.15
C TYR A 180 0.31 -5.00 15.33
N LEU A 181 0.79 -4.29 14.30
CA LEU A 181 2.07 -4.60 13.64
C LEU A 181 3.27 -4.44 14.60
N THR A 182 3.14 -3.64 15.65
CA THR A 182 4.20 -3.39 16.64
C THR A 182 3.90 -3.97 18.03
N HIS A 183 2.67 -4.46 18.26
CA HIS A 183 2.22 -5.04 19.52
C HIS A 183 1.61 -6.44 19.27
N PRO A 184 2.45 -7.50 19.20
CA PRO A 184 1.97 -8.85 18.94
C PRO A 184 0.97 -9.31 20.01
N GLY A 185 -0.13 -9.94 19.58
CA GLY A 185 -1.17 -10.40 20.49
C GLY A 185 -2.50 -10.74 19.84
N VAL A 186 -2.68 -10.36 18.57
CA VAL A 186 -3.83 -10.71 17.75
C VAL A 186 -3.36 -11.22 16.38
N ASP A 187 -4.01 -12.24 15.84
CA ASP A 187 -3.82 -12.64 14.45
C ASP A 187 -4.66 -11.77 13.50
N ALA A 188 -4.26 -11.73 12.23
CA ALA A 188 -4.87 -10.88 11.22
C ALA A 188 -6.38 -11.18 11.03
N ALA A 189 -6.79 -12.45 11.12
CA ALA A 189 -8.19 -12.83 10.89
C ALA A 189 -9.08 -12.36 12.04
N SER A 190 -8.66 -12.57 13.29
CA SER A 190 -9.37 -12.08 14.47
C SER A 190 -9.48 -10.55 14.49
N LEU A 191 -8.44 -9.85 14.05
CA LEU A 191 -8.44 -8.39 13.92
C LEU A 191 -9.41 -7.90 12.85
N ALA A 192 -9.37 -8.51 11.67
CA ALA A 192 -10.28 -8.23 10.56
C ALA A 192 -11.75 -8.45 10.96
N GLU A 193 -12.05 -9.57 11.63
CA GLU A 193 -13.40 -9.88 12.10
C GLU A 193 -13.91 -8.80 13.07
N SER A 194 -13.05 -8.35 13.99
CA SER A 194 -13.39 -7.31 14.96
C SER A 194 -13.70 -5.96 14.29
N LEU A 195 -12.90 -5.57 13.29
CA LEU A 195 -13.15 -4.36 12.49
C LEU A 195 -14.41 -4.48 11.63
N CYS A 196 -14.66 -5.66 11.07
CA CYS A 196 -15.87 -5.94 10.29
C CYS A 196 -17.14 -5.78 11.13
N LYS A 197 -17.16 -6.26 12.37
CA LYS A 197 -18.31 -6.08 13.29
C LYS A 197 -18.63 -4.62 13.59
N ILE A 198 -17.65 -3.72 13.52
CA ILE A 198 -17.82 -2.28 13.77
C ILE A 198 -18.41 -1.59 12.52
N PHE A 199 -17.83 -1.87 11.35
CA PHE A 199 -18.13 -1.11 10.13
C PHE A 199 -19.12 -1.80 9.19
N SER A 200 -19.43 -3.07 9.41
CA SER A 200 -20.33 -3.87 8.60
C SER A 200 -20.94 -4.98 9.47
N PRO A 201 -21.82 -4.64 10.43
CA PRO A 201 -22.46 -5.60 11.33
C PRO A 201 -23.43 -6.56 10.62
#